data_AF-A0A0F9EVL9-F1
#
_entry.id   AF-A0A0F9EVL9-F1
#
_cell.length_a   1.000
_cell.length_b   1.000
_cell.length_c   1.000
_cell.angle_alpha   90.00
_cell.angle_beta   90.00
_cell.angle_gamma   90.00
#
_symmetry.space_group_name_H-M   'P 1'
#
loop_
_entity.id
_entity.type
_entity.pdbx_description
1 polymer ?
#
loop_
_entity_poly.entity_id
_entity_poly.type
_entity_poly.pdbx_seq_one_letter_code
_entity_poly.pdbx_strand_id
1 'polypeptide(L)' 'MKLNEALKDPIFKILAEAGAELGIETYVIGGFVRDYLLKRGIPQDIDIVAVGSGIELAKKVAS' A
#
# COMPACT_ATOMS: atom_id res chain seq x y z
N MET A 1 5.39 -14.77 11.55
CA MET A 1 5.87 -13.84 10.51
C MET A 1 5.15 -12.51 10.72
N LYS A 2 5.87 -11.38 10.88
CA LYS A 2 5.26 -10.08 11.20
C LYS A 2 5.23 -9.18 9.96
N LEU A 3 4.16 -9.26 9.17
CA LEU A 3 3.95 -8.43 7.96
C LEU A 3 4.06 -6.93 8.23
N ASN A 4 3.75 -6.50 9.46
CA ASN A 4 3.84 -5.12 9.90
C ASN A 4 5.26 -4.53 9.78
N GLU A 5 6.30 -5.37 9.73
CA GLU A 5 7.67 -4.88 9.54
C GLU A 5 7.93 -4.38 8.11
N ALA A 6 7.16 -4.86 7.13
CA ALA A 6 7.21 -4.37 5.74
C ALA A 6 6.58 -2.97 5.62
N LEU A 7 5.59 -2.67 6.46
CA LEU A 7 4.73 -1.49 6.34
C LEU A 7 5.18 -0.33 7.22
N LYS A 8 6.50 -0.11 7.32
CA LYS A 8 7.09 0.95 8.17
C LYS A 8 7.11 2.32 7.50
N ASP A 9 7.05 2.37 6.18
CA ASP A 9 7.03 3.63 5.45
C ASP A 9 5.72 4.39 5.76
N PRO A 10 5.78 5.71 6.08
CA PRO A 10 4.59 6.52 6.35
C PRO A 10 3.53 6.47 5.24
N ILE A 11 3.92 6.19 3.99
CA ILE A 11 2.99 6.11 2.86
C ILE A 11 1.88 5.09 3.09
N PHE A 12 2.15 3.97 3.77
CA PHE A 12 1.15 2.94 4.03
C PHE A 12 0.06 3.41 4.98
N LYS A 13 0.42 4.28 5.94
CA LYS A 13 -0.56 4.90 6.84
C LYS A 13 -1.43 5.90 6.08
N ILE A 14 -0.82 6.74 5.24
CA ILE A 14 -1.55 7.70 4.39
C ILE A 14 -2.52 6.98 3.46
N LEU A 15 -2.08 5.89 2.81
CA LEU A 15 -2.94 5.05 1.97
C LEU A 15 -4.10 4.42 2.75
N ALA A 16 -3.84 3.92 3.95
CA ALA A 16 -4.88 3.33 4.80
C ALA A 16 -5.93 4.35 5.24
N GLU A 17 -5.49 5.56 5.64
CA GLU A 17 -6.38 6.66 6.02
C GLU A 17 -7.20 7.15 4.82
N ALA A 18 -6.56 7.38 3.67
CA ALA A 18 -7.24 7.79 2.44
C ALA A 18 -8.28 6.75 1.98
N GLY A 19 -7.91 5.46 1.98
CA GLY A 19 -8.82 4.37 1.64
C GLY A 19 -10.00 4.27 2.61
N ALA A 20 -9.75 4.41 3.91
CA ALA A 20 -10.80 4.38 4.93
C ALA A 20 -11.80 5.55 4.79
N GLU A 21 -11.30 6.76 4.53
CA GLU A 21 -12.16 7.94 4.33
C GLU A 21 -13.04 7.82 3.08
N LEU A 22 -12.52 7.23 2.01
CA LEU A 22 -13.24 7.02 0.76
C LEU A 22 -14.09 5.75 0.75
N GLY A 23 -13.94 4.86 1.74
CA GLY A 23 -14.54 3.53 1.72
C GLY A 23 -13.98 2.61 0.62
N ILE A 24 -12.73 2.83 0.20
CA ILE A 24 -12.05 2.06 -0.85
C ILE A 24 -11.07 1.09 -0.20
N GLU A 25 -11.32 -0.21 -0.37
CA GLU A 25 -10.35 -1.23 0.07
C GLU A 25 -9.06 -1.11 -0.74
N THR A 26 -7.94 -1.01 -0.03
CA THR A 26 -6.63 -0.69 -0.60
C THR A 26 -5.60 -1.71 -0.14
N TYR A 27 -4.87 -2.31 -1.07
CA TYR A 27 -3.91 -3.38 -0.78
C TYR A 27 -2.58 -3.14 -1.48
N VAL A 28 -1.47 -3.38 -0.76
CA VAL A 28 -0.17 -3.53 -1.38
C VAL A 28 -0.05 -4.90 -2.03
N ILE A 29 0.40 -4.94 -3.27
CA ILE A 29 0.51 -6.17 -4.08
C ILE A 29 1.87 -6.23 -4.79
N GLY A 30 2.01 -7.18 -5.71
CA GLY A 30 3.13 -7.20 -6.65
C GLY A 30 4.48 -7.59 -6.06
N GLY A 31 5.54 -7.01 -6.63
CA GLY A 31 6.93 -7.33 -6.30
C GLY A 31 7.27 -7.05 -4.84
N PHE A 32 6.70 -5.98 -4.27
CA PHE A 32 6.84 -5.62 -2.87
C PHE A 32 6.52 -6.78 -1.93
N VAL A 33 5.34 -7.38 -2.08
CA VAL A 33 4.89 -8.49 -1.25
C VAL A 33 5.78 -9.71 -1.47
N ARG A 34 6.02 -10.10 -2.72
CA ARG A 34 6.84 -11.27 -3.05
C ARG A 34 8.24 -11.17 -2.43
N ASP A 35 8.92 -10.04 -2.63
CA ASP A 35 10.33 -9.91 -2.24
C ASP A 35 10.49 -9.75 -0.73
N TYR A 36 9.50 -9.13 -0.04
CA TYR A 36 9.42 -9.19 1.41
C TYR A 36 9.25 -10.63 1.92
N LEU A 37 8.31 -11.41 1.36
CA LEU A 37 8.08 -12.79 1.76
C LEU A 37 9.31 -13.68 1.52
N LEU A 38 10.02 -13.47 0.41
CA LEU A 38 11.23 -14.20 0.03
C LEU A 38 12.51 -13.68 0.69
N LYS A 39 12.42 -12.67 1.59
CA LYS A 39 13.56 -12.04 2.26
C LYS A 39 14.63 -11.51 1.28
N ARG A 40 14.20 -10.97 0.14
CA ARG A 40 15.09 -10.40 -0.89
C ARG A 40 15.42 -8.92 -0.66
N GLY A 41 15.02 -8.39 0.49
CA GLY A 41 15.08 -6.96 0.83
C GLY A 41 13.70 -6.31 0.78
N ILE A 42 13.66 -5.01 1.06
CA ILE A 42 12.44 -4.19 0.90
C ILE A 42 12.54 -3.47 -0.44
N PRO A 43 11.67 -3.76 -1.42
CA PRO A 43 11.67 -3.08 -2.70
C PRO A 43 11.34 -1.58 -2.55
N GLN A 44 11.91 -0.75 -3.41
CA GLN A 44 11.57 0.68 -3.46
C GLN A 44 10.25 0.93 -4.19
N ASP A 45 9.87 0.05 -5.11
CA ASP A 45 8.63 0.15 -5.88
C ASP A 45 7.46 -0.48 -5.10
N ILE A 46 6.36 0.25 -4.98
CA ILE A 46 5.15 -0.17 -4.29
C ILE A 46 3.98 -0.12 -5.26
N ASP A 47 3.37 -1.28 -5.52
CA ASP A 47 2.15 -1.39 -6.30
C ASP A 47 0.94 -1.48 -5.37
N ILE A 48 -0.06 -0.64 -5.61
CA ILE A 48 -1.31 -0.60 -4.84
C ILE A 48 -2.48 -0.98 -5.75
N VAL A 49 -3.33 -1.90 -5.28
CA VAL A 49 -4.65 -2.15 -5.88
C VAL A 49 -5.73 -1.50 -5.02
N ALA A 50 -6.66 -0.82 -5.69
CA ALA A 50 -7.84 -0.21 -5.09
C ALA A 50 -9.09 -0.95 -5.59
N VAL A 51 -9.92 -1.43 -4.68
CA VAL A 51 -11.24 -2.01 -5.01
C VAL A 51 -12.23 -0.85 -5.14
N GLY A 52 -12.15 -0.14 -6.26
CA GLY A 52 -12.89 1.10 -6.51
C GLY A 52 -12.14 2.00 -7.48
N SER A 53 -12.33 3.32 -7.35
CA SER A 53 -11.64 4.31 -8.19
C SER A 53 -10.21 4.55 -7.71
N GLY A 54 -9.24 3.94 -8.39
CA GLY A 54 -7.82 4.18 -8.12
C GLY A 54 -7.38 5.64 -8.34
N ILE A 55 -8.04 6.37 -9.25
CA ILE A 55 -7.76 7.79 -9.51
C ILE A 55 -8.19 8.66 -8.32
N GLU A 56 -9.34 8.35 -7.71
CA GLU A 56 -9.83 9.09 -6.56
C GLU A 56 -8.95 8.86 -5.33
N LEU A 57 -8.58 7.60 -5.09
CA LEU A 57 -7.61 7.26 -4.06
C LEU A 57 -6.29 8.01 -4.27
N ALA A 58 -5.74 8.02 -5.49
CA ALA A 58 -4.49 8.71 -5.79
C ALA A 58 -4.57 10.22 -5.53
N LYS A 59 -5.68 10.86 -5.90
CA LYS A 59 -5.90 12.29 -5.60
C LYS A 59 -5.98 12.56 -4.11
N LYS A 60 -6.66 11.70 -3.35
CA LYS A 60 -6.79 11.83 -1.90
C LYS A 60 -5.47 11.60 -1.16
N VAL A 61 -4.64 10.68 -1.64
CA VAL A 61 -3.30 10.43 -1.09
C VAL A 61 -2.37 11.64 -1.29
N ALA A 62 -2.57 12.41 -2.36
CA ALA A 62 -1.74 13.56 -2.71
C ALA A 62 -2.20 14.90 -2.08
N SER A 63 -3.30 14.92 -1.31
CA SER A 63 -3.91 16.14 -0.75
C SER A 63 -3.35 16.56 0.60
#